data_AF-Q5NDY2-F1
#
_entry.id   AF-Q5NDY2-F1
#
_cell.length_a   1.000
_cell.length_b   1.000
_cell.length_c   1.000
_cell.angle_alpha   90.00
_cell.angle_beta   90.00
_cell.angle_gamma   90.00
#
_symmetry.space_group_name_H-M   'P 1'
#
loop_
_entity.id
_entity.type
_entity.pdbx_description
1 polymer ?
#
loop_
_entity_poly.entity_id
_entity_poly.type
_entity_poly.pdbx_seq_one_letter_code
_entity_poly.pdbx_strand_id
1 'polypeptide(L)'
;QPLTNQDLAQMHQKLKDRSEHKIVANAVMSNGINKTATNAQVLAKLNHTFSIDIPTGTVANQKHSGRCWLFSILNTLRHQFATQYKVKDFELSQSYLFFWDKIERANIFYDRMIALERIQADSFRDE
;
A
#
# COMPACT_ATOMS: atom_id res chain seq x y z
N GLN A 1 -13.35 20.90 -17.89
CA GLN A 1 -14.66 21.57 -17.95
C GLN A 1 -15.32 21.48 -16.57
N PRO A 2 -16.00 22.53 -16.09
CA PRO A 2 -16.74 22.47 -14.84
C PRO A 2 -18.01 21.63 -14.99
N LEU A 3 -18.44 20.99 -13.90
CA LEU A 3 -19.73 20.28 -13.83
C LEU A 3 -20.88 21.28 -13.89
N THR A 4 -21.88 21.01 -14.72
CA THR A 4 -23.10 21.83 -14.83
C THR A 4 -24.24 21.26 -13.99
N ASN A 5 -25.26 22.08 -13.71
CA ASN A 5 -26.48 21.62 -13.02
C ASN A 5 -27.26 20.57 -13.83
N GLN A 6 -27.16 20.62 -15.16
CA GLN A 6 -27.76 19.61 -16.03
C GLN A 6 -27.07 18.25 -15.86
N ASP A 7 -25.75 18.23 -15.73
CA ASP A 7 -24.98 17.01 -15.48
C ASP A 7 -25.39 16.36 -14.14
N LEU A 8 -25.54 17.17 -13.09
CA LEU A 8 -25.97 16.70 -11.77
C LEU A 8 -27.39 16.12 -11.79
N ALA A 9 -28.32 16.80 -12.47
CA ALA A 9 -29.69 16.31 -12.61
C ALA A 9 -29.74 14.97 -13.36
N GLN A 10 -28.95 14.83 -14.44
CA GLN A 10 -28.85 13.58 -15.19
C GLN A 10 -28.25 12.45 -14.35
N MET A 11 -27.20 12.71 -13.57
CA MET A 11 -26.59 11.71 -12.69
C MET A 11 -27.55 11.23 -11.59
N HIS A 12 -28.30 12.16 -10.99
CA HIS A 12 -29.29 11.83 -9.96
C HIS A 12 -30.44 10.99 -10.52
N GLN A 13 -30.91 11.31 -11.73
CA GLN A 13 -31.94 10.52 -12.38
C GLN A 13 -31.45 9.10 -12.67
N LYS A 14 -30.25 8.97 -13.26
CA LYS A 14 -29.61 7.65 -13.50
C LYS A 14 -29.44 6.82 -12.24
N LEU A 15 -29.23 7.45 -11.07
CA LEU A 15 -29.18 6.75 -9.79
C LEU A 15 -30.57 6.27 -9.38
N LYS A 16 -31.59 7.15 -9.44
CA LYS A 16 -32.97 6.81 -9.08
C LYS A 16 -33.58 5.72 -9.97
N ASP A 17 -33.16 5.64 -11.23
CA ASP A 17 -33.63 4.64 -12.19
C ASP A 17 -33.21 3.21 -11.82
N ARG A 18 -32.20 3.04 -10.96
CA ARG A 18 -31.79 1.72 -10.46
C ARG A 18 -32.71 1.27 -9.34
N SER A 19 -33.28 0.07 -9.44
CA SER A 19 -34.26 -0.41 -8.45
C SER A 19 -33.66 -0.54 -7.04
N GLU A 20 -32.36 -0.80 -6.95
CA GLU A 20 -31.63 -1.11 -5.72
C GLU A 20 -31.07 0.15 -5.03
N HIS A 21 -31.18 1.33 -5.64
CA HIS A 21 -30.43 2.53 -5.22
C HIS A 21 -30.64 2.90 -3.75
N LYS A 22 -31.87 2.79 -3.23
CA LYS A 22 -32.19 3.12 -1.83
C LYS A 22 -31.53 2.15 -0.86
N ILE A 23 -31.60 0.85 -1.16
CA ILE A 23 -31.07 -0.20 -0.29
C ILE A 23 -29.55 -0.11 -0.26
N VAL A 24 -28.92 0.06 -1.43
CA VAL A 24 -27.46 0.23 -1.54
C VAL A 24 -27.01 1.51 -0.84
N ALA A 25 -27.70 2.65 -1.04
CA ALA A 25 -27.35 3.90 -0.38
C ALA A 25 -27.42 3.78 1.14
N ASN A 26 -28.52 3.23 1.68
CA ASN A 26 -28.68 3.05 3.12
C ASN A 26 -27.63 2.10 3.69
N ALA A 27 -27.37 0.96 3.03
CA ALA A 27 -26.38 -0.01 3.47
C ALA A 27 -24.96 0.56 3.49
N VAL A 28 -24.57 1.31 2.45
CA VAL A 28 -23.25 1.96 2.37
C VAL A 28 -23.14 3.08 3.41
N MET A 29 -24.19 3.88 3.63
CA MET A 29 -24.19 4.94 4.64
C MET A 29 -24.05 4.40 6.06
N SER A 30 -24.71 3.27 6.38
CA SER A 30 -24.67 2.70 7.72
C SER A 30 -23.43 1.84 7.98
N ASN A 31 -22.93 1.11 6.97
CA ASN A 31 -21.90 0.08 7.16
C ASN A 31 -20.56 0.41 6.49
N GLY A 32 -20.51 1.41 5.59
CA GLY A 32 -19.36 1.69 4.74
C GLY A 32 -19.27 0.75 3.52
N ILE A 33 -18.41 1.11 2.57
CA ILE A 33 -18.29 0.44 1.27
C ILE A 33 -17.82 -1.01 1.44
N ASN A 34 -16.70 -1.22 2.15
CA ASN A 34 -16.07 -2.53 2.23
C ASN A 34 -16.99 -3.58 2.86
N LYS A 35 -17.63 -3.26 3.99
CA LYS A 35 -18.56 -4.20 4.65
C LYS A 35 -19.77 -4.53 3.78
N THR A 36 -20.29 -3.53 3.07
CA THR A 36 -21.44 -3.70 2.16
C THR A 36 -21.08 -4.53 0.93
N ALA A 37 -19.85 -4.39 0.42
CA ALA A 37 -19.35 -5.11 -0.75
C ALA A 37 -18.78 -6.51 -0.43
N THR A 38 -18.62 -6.88 0.84
CA THR A 38 -18.07 -8.19 1.23
C THR A 38 -18.94 -9.34 0.73
N ASN A 39 -18.33 -10.27 0.00
CA ASN A 39 -18.99 -11.48 -0.48
C ASN A 39 -18.63 -12.70 0.38
N ALA A 40 -19.60 -13.18 1.16
CA ALA A 40 -19.42 -14.35 2.03
C ALA A 40 -19.07 -15.64 1.26
N GLN A 41 -19.56 -15.82 0.04
CA GLN A 41 -19.27 -17.01 -0.77
C GLN A 41 -17.81 -17.03 -1.23
N VAL A 42 -17.21 -15.86 -1.50
CA VAL A 42 -15.78 -15.75 -1.85
C VAL A 42 -14.93 -16.04 -0.62
N LEU A 43 -15.31 -15.51 0.54
CA LEU A 43 -14.62 -15.81 1.81
C LEU A 43 -14.66 -17.30 2.14
N ALA A 44 -15.80 -17.98 1.92
CA ALA A 44 -15.91 -19.41 2.15
C ALA A 44 -14.99 -20.25 1.25
N LYS A 45 -14.62 -19.73 0.06
CA LYS A 45 -13.67 -20.39 -0.85
C LYS A 45 -12.20 -20.12 -0.50
N LEU A 46 -11.92 -19.15 0.35
CA LEU A 46 -10.57 -18.80 0.77
C LEU A 46 -10.08 -19.81 1.81
N ASN A 47 -9.59 -20.97 1.37
CA ASN A 47 -8.95 -21.93 2.26
C ASN A 47 -7.47 -21.57 2.46
N HIS A 48 -7.00 -21.53 3.71
CA HIS A 48 -5.58 -21.34 4.02
C HIS A 48 -4.86 -22.69 4.10
N THR A 49 -5.21 -23.62 3.22
CA THR A 49 -4.60 -24.95 3.13
C THR A 49 -3.82 -25.03 1.84
N PHE A 50 -2.49 -25.15 1.96
CA PHE A 50 -1.58 -25.19 0.83
C PHE A 50 -0.96 -26.58 0.71
N SER A 51 -0.73 -27.05 -0.51
CA SER A 51 -0.05 -28.33 -0.75
C SER A 51 1.41 -28.33 -0.30
N ILE A 52 2.02 -27.15 -0.27
CA ILE A 52 3.39 -26.91 0.17
C ILE A 52 3.32 -25.73 1.15
N ASP A 53 3.70 -25.97 2.40
CA ASP A 53 3.78 -24.95 3.43
C ASP A 53 5.24 -24.78 3.86
N ILE A 54 5.67 -23.52 3.97
CA ILE A 54 7.06 -23.17 4.29
C ILE A 54 7.08 -22.73 5.76
N PRO A 55 7.94 -23.31 6.61
CA PRO A 55 8.03 -22.91 8.01
C PRO A 55 8.65 -21.51 8.13
N THR A 56 7.80 -20.48 8.26
CA THR A 56 8.24 -19.08 8.33
C THR A 56 8.43 -18.56 9.76
N GLY A 57 8.04 -19.32 10.79
CA GLY A 57 8.15 -18.88 12.19
C GLY A 57 7.23 -17.70 12.53
N THR A 58 7.61 -16.92 13.55
CA THR A 58 6.84 -15.78 14.07
C THR A 58 6.72 -14.63 13.08
N VAL A 59 5.64 -13.87 13.14
CA VAL A 59 5.37 -12.73 12.25
C VAL A 59 6.00 -11.43 12.75
N ALA A 60 6.59 -10.65 11.84
CA ALA A 60 7.13 -9.32 12.15
C ALA A 60 6.06 -8.22 11.98
N ASN A 61 6.15 -7.13 12.76
CA ASN A 61 5.17 -6.04 12.74
C ASN A 61 5.81 -4.66 12.49
N GLN A 62 5.51 -4.04 11.35
CA GLN A 62 6.02 -2.71 10.99
C GLN A 62 5.39 -1.56 11.78
N LYS A 63 4.28 -1.80 12.49
CA LYS A 63 3.46 -0.81 13.20
C LYS A 63 3.04 0.34 12.26
N HIS A 64 2.88 1.55 12.79
CA HIS A 64 2.51 2.73 12.00
C HIS A 64 3.72 3.29 11.22
N SER A 65 4.26 2.52 10.28
CA SER A 65 5.36 2.97 9.40
C SER A 65 5.21 2.43 7.99
N GLY A 66 5.75 3.14 7.00
CA GLY A 66 5.75 2.74 5.58
C GLY A 66 6.87 1.77 5.20
N ARG A 67 7.26 0.83 6.08
CA ARG A 67 8.44 -0.02 5.92
C ARG A 67 8.16 -1.42 5.35
N CYS A 68 6.99 -1.64 4.74
CA CYS A 68 6.58 -2.96 4.23
C CYS A 68 7.61 -3.59 3.28
N TRP A 69 8.23 -2.79 2.41
CA TRP A 69 9.27 -3.24 1.49
C TRP A 69 10.48 -3.83 2.24
N LEU A 70 10.90 -3.15 3.30
CA LEU A 70 12.04 -3.55 4.13
C LEU A 70 11.70 -4.80 4.94
N PHE A 71 10.52 -4.86 5.55
CA PHE A 71 10.05 -6.04 6.29
C PHE A 71 9.92 -7.26 5.38
N SER A 72 9.45 -7.10 4.14
CA SER A 72 9.31 -8.19 3.18
C SER A 72 10.66 -8.79 2.80
N ILE A 73 11.66 -7.95 2.49
CA ILE A 73 13.02 -8.41 2.16
C ILE A 73 13.66 -9.11 3.37
N LEU A 74 13.59 -8.50 4.55
CA LEU A 74 14.21 -9.04 5.75
C LEU A 74 13.54 -10.32 6.25
N ASN A 75 12.24 -10.50 6.00
CA ASN A 75 11.57 -11.76 6.25
C ASN A 75 12.12 -12.88 5.37
N THR A 76 12.30 -12.66 4.07
CA THR A 76 12.90 -13.67 3.18
C THR A 76 14.30 -14.06 3.64
N LEU A 77 15.15 -13.07 3.96
CA LEU A 77 16.51 -13.30 4.42
C LEU A 77 16.57 -14.02 5.78
N ARG A 78 15.70 -13.64 6.73
CA ARG A 78 15.68 -14.29 8.05
C ARG A 78 15.23 -15.75 7.95
N HIS A 79 14.33 -16.11 7.05
CA HIS A 79 13.90 -17.51 6.88
C HIS A 79 15.06 -18.39 6.41
N GLN A 80 15.84 -17.90 5.44
CA GLN A 80 17.04 -18.59 4.98
C GLN A 80 18.08 -18.71 6.09
N PHE A 81 18.36 -17.61 6.80
CA PHE A 81 19.30 -17.59 7.92
C PHE A 81 18.88 -18.54 9.05
N ALA A 82 17.62 -18.48 9.46
CA ALA A 82 17.06 -19.33 10.51
C ALA A 82 17.18 -20.82 10.17
N THR A 83 16.93 -21.17 8.90
CA THR A 83 17.07 -22.55 8.40
C THR A 83 18.53 -23.01 8.43
N GLN A 84 19.45 -22.16 7.98
CA GLN A 84 20.88 -22.48 7.91
C GLN A 84 21.52 -22.63 9.30
N TYR A 85 21.21 -21.72 10.22
CA TYR A 85 21.85 -21.65 11.53
C TYR A 85 21.02 -22.26 12.66
N LYS A 86 19.85 -22.83 12.35
CA LYS A 86 18.91 -23.47 13.29
C LYS A 86 18.51 -22.56 14.46
N VAL A 87 18.33 -21.27 14.18
CA VAL A 87 17.90 -20.28 15.19
C VAL A 87 16.39 -20.05 15.08
N LYS A 88 15.71 -20.05 16.23
CA LYS A 88 14.27 -19.78 16.32
C LYS A 88 14.04 -18.30 16.63
N ASP A 89 13.00 -17.72 16.02
CA ASP A 89 12.54 -16.35 16.30
C ASP A 89 13.61 -15.25 16.12
N PHE A 90 14.51 -15.47 15.16
CA PHE A 90 15.51 -14.49 14.77
C PHE A 90 14.89 -13.34 13.95
N GLU A 91 15.29 -12.11 14.24
CA GLU A 91 14.96 -10.92 13.45
C GLU A 91 16.21 -10.15 13.04
N LEU A 92 16.22 -9.69 11.80
CA LEU A 92 17.19 -8.70 11.32
C LEU A 92 16.70 -7.29 11.67
N SER A 93 17.62 -6.41 12.07
CA SER A 93 17.27 -5.06 12.50
C SER A 93 16.69 -4.22 11.35
N GLN A 94 15.36 -4.09 11.32
CA GLN A 94 14.67 -3.26 10.34
C GLN A 94 14.84 -1.77 10.67
N SER A 95 15.07 -1.41 11.94
CA SER A 95 15.35 -0.03 12.35
C SER A 95 16.71 0.44 11.86
N TYR A 96 17.72 -0.42 11.88
CA TYR A 96 19.07 -0.08 11.41
C TYR A 96 19.08 0.28 9.91
N LEU A 97 18.49 -0.55 9.07
CA LEU A 97 18.41 -0.27 7.63
C LEU A 97 17.51 0.92 7.32
N PHE A 98 16.44 1.12 8.10
CA PHE A 98 15.57 2.28 7.93
C PHE A 98 16.26 3.60 8.31
N PHE A 99 17.16 3.58 9.31
CA PHE A 99 17.97 4.74 9.66
C PHE A 99 18.84 5.20 8.48
N TRP A 100 19.57 4.28 7.87
CA TRP A 100 20.40 4.58 6.70
C TRP A 100 19.59 4.97 5.48
N ASP A 101 18.47 4.31 5.21
CA ASP A 101 17.54 4.69 4.13
C ASP A 101 17.09 6.15 4.25
N LYS A 102 16.85 6.65 5.48
CA LYS A 102 16.49 8.06 5.69
C LYS A 102 17.63 9.03 5.39
N ILE A 103 18.85 8.71 5.81
CA ILE A 103 20.03 9.54 5.55
C ILE A 103 20.32 9.59 4.05
N GLU A 104 20.36 8.43 3.38
CA GLU A 104 20.65 8.32 1.95
C GLU A 104 19.59 9.05 1.11
N ARG A 105 18.31 8.91 1.44
CA ARG A 105 17.24 9.63 0.72
C ARG A 105 17.33 11.13 0.89
N ALA A 106 17.73 11.62 2.06
CA ALA A 106 17.94 13.05 2.28
C ALA A 106 19.12 13.56 1.44
N ASN A 107 20.22 12.82 1.39
CA ASN A 107 21.37 13.17 0.56
C ASN A 107 20.99 13.20 -0.94
N ILE A 108 20.34 12.13 -1.43
CA ILE A 108 19.85 12.06 -2.82
C ILE A 108 18.89 13.21 -3.13
N PHE A 109 18.05 13.62 -2.17
CA PHE A 109 17.16 14.76 -2.36
C PHE A 109 17.95 16.06 -2.58
N TYR A 110 18.98 16.33 -1.76
CA TYR A 110 19.82 17.51 -1.93
C TYR A 110 20.58 17.50 -3.25
N ASP A 111 21.17 16.37 -3.63
CA ASP A 111 21.86 16.22 -4.91
C ASP A 111 20.93 16.50 -6.09
N ARG A 112 19.67 16.03 -6.00
CA ARG A 112 18.66 16.32 -7.03
C ARG A 112 18.26 17.78 -7.09
N MET A 113 18.15 18.47 -5.95
CA MET A 113 17.84 19.90 -5.94
C MET A 113 18.96 20.73 -6.59
N ILE A 114 20.22 20.42 -6.28
CA ILE A 114 21.38 21.06 -6.90
C ILE A 114 21.42 20.77 -8.42
N ALA A 115 21.11 19.54 -8.82
CA ALA A 115 21.05 19.19 -10.24
C ALA A 115 19.94 19.95 -10.99
N LEU A 116 18.77 20.14 -10.38
CA LEU A 116 17.67 20.90 -10.96
C LEU A 116 18.01 22.38 -11.13
N GLU A 117 18.68 22.99 -10.14
CA GLU A 117 19.17 24.37 -10.25
C GLU A 117 20.08 24.55 -11.46
N ARG A 118 21.02 23.61 -11.67
CA ARG A 118 21.95 23.66 -12.82
C ARG A 118 21.21 23.56 -14.15
N ILE A 119 20.28 22.61 -14.27
CA ILE A 119 19.47 22.46 -15.48
C ILE A 119 18.70 23.74 -15.79
N GLN A 120 18.13 24.37 -14.76
CA GLN A 120 17.41 25.63 -14.91
C GLN A 120 18.35 26.77 -15.35
N ALA A 121 19.52 26.90 -14.73
CA ALA A 121 20.51 27.92 -15.09
C ALA A 121 21.05 27.77 -16.52
N ASP A 122 21.25 26.53 -16.98
CA ASP A 122 21.67 26.24 -18.35
C ASP A 122 20.54 26.52 -19.35
N SER A 123 19.29 26.19 -19.01
CA SER A 123 18.14 26.50 -19.87
C SER A 123 17.89 28.01 -20.10
N PHE A 124 18.37 28.87 -19.19
CA PHE A 124 18.30 30.33 -19.35
C PHE A 124 19.54 30.94 -20.03
N ARG A 125 20.60 30.17 -20.25
CA ARG A 125 21.80 30.62 -20.98
C ARG A 125 21.74 30.35 -22.47
N ASP A 126 20.86 29.44 -22.89
CA ASP A 126 20.63 29.05 -24.29
C ASP A 126 19.48 29.83 -24.97
N GLU A 127 18.89 30.83 -24.29
CA GLU A 127 18.03 31.90 -24.87
C GLU A 127 18.82 33.22 -25.00
#